data_AF-S7V2S3-F1
#
_entry.id   AF-S7V2S3-F1
#
_cell.length_a   1.000
_cell.length_b   1.000
_cell.length_c   1.000
_cell.angle_alpha   90.00
_cell.angle_beta   90.00
_cell.angle_gamma   90.00
#
_symmetry.space_group_name_H-M   'P 1'
#
loop_
_entity.id
_entity.type
_entity.pdbx_description
1 polymer ?
#
loop_
_entity_poly.entity_id
_entity_poly.type
_entity_poly.pdbx_seq_one_letter_code
_entity_poly.pdbx_strand_id
1 'polypeptide(L)' 'MDPDVIAVVTSGYAEDPVIAEFGKHGFQAALIKPFNLKTLEHMIARLMPKIGENRHCRDI' A
#
# COMPACT_ATOMS: atom_id res chain seq x y z
N MET A 1 1.67 -12.73 -11.46
CA MET A 1 1.49 -11.68 -10.43
C MET A 1 1.65 -12.37 -9.10
N ASP A 2 2.57 -11.93 -8.27
CA ASP A 2 2.82 -12.50 -6.94
C ASP A 2 1.75 -11.95 -5.96
N PRO A 3 0.93 -12.81 -5.33
CA PRO A 3 -0.12 -12.37 -4.43
C PRO A 3 0.41 -11.75 -3.13
N ASP A 4 1.69 -11.98 -2.79
CA ASP A 4 2.31 -11.46 -1.57
C ASP A 4 2.92 -10.06 -1.77
N VAL A 5 2.90 -9.52 -3.00
CA VAL A 5 3.41 -8.19 -3.30
C VAL A 5 2.40 -7.10 -2.94
N ILE A 6 2.86 -6.12 -2.16
CA ILE A 6 2.11 -4.90 -1.87
C ILE A 6 2.32 -3.90 -3.00
N ALA A 7 1.28 -3.73 -3.83
CA ALA A 7 1.28 -2.74 -4.91
C ALA A 7 0.53 -1.47 -4.49
N VAL A 8 1.16 -0.31 -4.71
CA VAL A 8 0.60 1.02 -4.45
C VAL A 8 0.71 1.88 -5.69
N VAL A 9 -0.37 2.58 -6.04
CA VAL A 9 -0.39 3.51 -7.18
C VAL A 9 -0.25 4.95 -6.73
N THR A 10 0.45 5.77 -7.52
CA THR A 10 0.51 7.23 -7.29
C THR A 10 0.21 7.99 -8.56
N SER A 11 -0.68 9.00 -8.49
CA SER A 11 -1.04 9.83 -9.66
C SER A 11 -0.96 11.32 -9.35
N GLY A 12 -0.57 12.11 -10.36
CA GLY A 12 -0.55 13.59 -10.34
C GLY A 12 -1.92 14.24 -10.47
N TYR A 13 -2.94 13.46 -10.82
CA TYR A 13 -4.30 13.94 -11.01
C TYR A 13 -5.24 13.09 -10.17
N ALA A 14 -5.96 13.73 -9.26
CA ALA A 14 -6.95 13.08 -8.40
C ALA A 14 -8.14 12.51 -9.21
N GLU A 15 -8.33 12.99 -10.44
CA GLU A 15 -9.41 12.62 -11.35
C GLU A 15 -9.09 11.37 -12.18
N ASP A 16 -7.90 10.80 -12.03
CA ASP A 16 -7.54 9.56 -12.73
C ASP A 16 -8.41 8.41 -12.19
N PRO A 17 -9.22 7.74 -13.03
CA PRO A 17 -10.08 6.64 -12.61
C PRO A 17 -9.30 5.50 -11.92
N VAL A 18 -7.99 5.39 -12.18
CA VAL A 18 -7.10 4.44 -11.50
C VAL A 18 -6.99 4.72 -10.00
N ILE A 19 -7.06 5.99 -9.57
CA ILE A 19 -7.09 6.37 -8.15
C ILE A 19 -8.46 6.13 -7.53
N ALA A 20 -9.54 6.34 -8.29
CA ALA A 20 -10.90 6.10 -7.82
C ALA A 20 -11.21 4.59 -7.65
N GLU A 21 -10.61 3.74 -8.50
CA GLU A 21 -10.86 2.31 -8.56
C GLU A 21 -9.62 1.44 -8.30
N PHE A 22 -8.65 1.95 -7.52
CA PHE A 22 -7.36 1.27 -7.27
C PHE A 22 -7.50 -0.20 -6.83
N GLY A 23 -8.55 -0.52 -6.06
CA GLY A 23 -8.84 -1.88 -5.62
C GLY A 23 -9.23 -2.84 -6.74
N LYS A 24 -9.83 -2.35 -7.84
CA LYS A 24 -10.16 -3.19 -9.02
C LYS A 24 -8.93 -3.58 -9.84
N HIS A 25 -7.84 -2.82 -9.69
CA HIS A 25 -6.58 -3.05 -10.40
C HIS A 25 -5.56 -3.89 -9.60
N GLY A 26 -5.94 -4.36 -8.40
CA GLY A 26 -5.05 -5.12 -7.53
C GLY A 26 -4.07 -4.27 -6.71
N PHE A 27 -4.27 -2.95 -6.66
CA PHE A 27 -3.52 -2.09 -5.75
C PHE A 27 -4.14 -2.13 -4.34
N GLN A 28 -3.28 -2.12 -3.33
CA GLN A 28 -3.68 -2.13 -1.92
C GLN A 28 -3.87 -0.72 -1.36
N ALA A 29 -3.28 0.29 -2.00
CA ALA A 29 -3.48 1.70 -1.68
C ALA A 29 -3.21 2.61 -2.89
N ALA A 30 -3.66 3.86 -2.77
CA ALA A 30 -3.40 4.92 -3.73
C ALA A 30 -2.95 6.19 -3.01
N LEU A 31 -2.04 6.95 -3.64
CA LEU A 31 -1.54 8.24 -3.11
C LEU A 31 -1.54 9.33 -4.20
N ILE A 32 -2.20 10.45 -3.91
CA ILE A 32 -2.31 11.58 -4.84
C ILE A 32 -1.09 12.49 -4.68
N LYS A 33 -0.45 12.85 -5.80
CA LYS A 33 0.62 13.83 -5.85
C LYS A 33 0.02 15.26 -5.98
N PRO A 34 0.69 16.27 -5.42
CA PRO A 34 1.92 16.17 -4.62
C PRO A 34 1.64 15.66 -3.20
N PHE A 35 2.54 14.81 -2.70
CA PHE A 35 2.55 14.37 -1.30
C PHE A 35 3.92 14.63 -0.68
N ASN A 36 3.96 14.75 0.64
CA ASN A 36 5.21 14.89 1.37
C ASN A 36 5.72 13.53 1.86
N LEU A 37 7.00 13.49 2.29
CA LEU A 37 7.64 12.27 2.77
C LEU A 37 6.88 11.64 3.94
N LYS A 38 6.37 12.45 4.86
CA LYS A 38 5.60 11.99 6.02
C LYS A 38 4.35 11.23 5.58
N THR A 39 3.62 11.70 4.57
CA THR A 39 2.44 11.00 4.04
C THR A 39 2.83 9.65 3.44
N LEU A 40 3.95 9.59 2.70
CA LEU A 40 4.47 8.34 2.15
C LEU A 40 4.86 7.35 3.24
N GLU A 41 5.59 7.80 4.26
CA GLU A 41 6.00 6.98 5.42
C GLU A 41 4.80 6.38 6.15
N HIS A 42 3.75 7.17 6.42
CA HIS A 42 2.54 6.67 7.09
C HIS A 42 1.83 5.60 6.27
N MET A 43 1.75 5.80 4.95
CA MET A 43 1.11 4.82 4.06
C MET A 43 1.92 3.51 4.02
N ILE A 44 3.24 3.59 3.89
CA ILE A 44 4.12 2.42 3.92
C ILE A 44 3.99 1.70 5.27
N ALA A 45 4.05 2.42 6.38
CA ALA A 45 3.92 1.85 7.72
C ALA A 45 2.55 1.19 7.98
N ARG A 46 1.49 1.66 7.30
CA ARG A 46 0.15 1.05 7.38
C ARG A 46 0.07 -0.26 6.60
N LEU A 47 0.77 -0.36 5.47
CA LEU A 47 0.73 -1.53 4.60
C LEU A 47 1.74 -2.60 5.01
N MET A 48 2.89 -2.19 5.54
CA MET A 48 3.90 -3.12 6.01
C MET A 48 3.51 -3.65 7.40
N PRO A 49 3.46 -4.98 7.60
CA PRO A 49 3.40 -5.54 8.93
C PRO A 49 4.65 -5.08 9.72
N LYS A 50 4.49 -4.86 11.02
CA LYS A 50 5.63 -4.51 11.89
C LYS A 50 6.69 -5.59 11.76
N ILE A 51 7.81 -5.25 11.13
CA ILE A 51 9.05 -6.03 11.19
C ILE A 51 9.45 -6.12 12.67
N GLY A 52 9.07 -7.24 13.30
CA GLY A 52 9.18 -7.43 14.74
C GLY A 52 8.11 -8.31 15.38
N GLU A 53 7.00 -8.63 14.70
CA GLU A 53 6.07 -9.65 15.20
C GLU A 53 6.44 -11.01 14.60
N ASN A 54 7.41 -11.64 15.27
CA ASN A 54 7.79 -13.02 15.10
C ASN A 54 6.53 -13.91 15.18
N ARG A 55 6.02 -14.36 14.03
CA ARG A 55 5.09 -15.50 13.99
C ARG A 55 5.90 -16.77 14.21
N HIS A 56 6.42 -16.92 15.41
CA HIS A 56 6.83 -18.20 15.97
C HIS A 56 5.73 -18.70 16.91
N CYS A 57 5.62 -20.03 17.00
CA CYS A 57 4.53 -20.82 17.58
C CYS A 57 3.23 -20.86 16.76
N ARG A 58 3.22 -21.77 15.78
CA ARG A 58 2.22 -22.84 15.83
C ARG A 58 2.96 -24.17 15.91
N ASP A 59 3.21 -24.58 17.14
CA ASP A 59 3.33 -25.97 17.53
C ASP A 59 1.98 -26.67 17.24
N ILE A 60 1.97 -27.67 16.36
CA ILE A 60 1.69 -29.11 16.62
C ILE A 60 1.97 -29.91 15.35
#